data_AF-A0A416EPI6-F1
#
_entry.id   AF-A0A416EPI6-F1
#
_cell.length_a   1.000
_cell.length_b   1.000
_cell.length_c   1.000
_cell.angle_alpha   90.00
_cell.angle_beta   90.00
_cell.angle_gamma   90.00
#
_symmetry.space_group_name_H-M   'P 1'
#
loop_
_entity.id
_entity.type
_entity.pdbx_description
1 polymer ?
#
loop_
_entity_poly.entity_id
_entity_poly.type
_entity_poly.pdbx_seq_one_letter_code
_entity_poly.pdbx_strand_id
1 'polypeptide(L)'
;MIGFYNYSVILTYVSLASSVIGMTQAIQARYKIAIFCLAFSGLCDMFDGKIARRMKNRSEDAKSFGIQIDSLCDMVCFGAFPAMICYLLGVQGPLGIAVIVLYCLASVIRLAFFNVMEEKGALVSEDGEKFYRGLPITSMAIALPLIFMLQFFIPLKAFVACLYILLLVVGILFITNFKLKKPKNSQLAVLVIVVAAALLIMLFFTRYPIRFRWRFHL
;
A
#
# COMPACT_ATOMS: atom_id res chain seq x y z
N MET A 1 25.61 -7.91 15.62
CA MET A 1 24.16 -7.67 15.43
C MET A 1 23.69 -8.55 14.28
N ILE A 2 22.52 -9.19 14.41
CA ILE A 2 21.92 -9.98 13.33
C ILE A 2 21.18 -9.00 12.40
N GLY A 3 21.54 -8.95 11.12
CA GLY A 3 20.84 -8.14 10.10
C GLY A 3 21.75 -7.17 9.32
N PHE A 4 21.25 -6.71 8.18
CA PHE A 4 21.90 -5.71 7.33
C PHE A 4 21.20 -4.35 7.44
N TYR A 5 21.96 -3.27 7.57
CA TYR A 5 21.42 -1.92 7.84
C TYR A 5 21.82 -0.91 6.75
N ASN A 6 21.65 -1.30 5.49
CA ASN A 6 21.90 -0.39 4.38
C ASN A 6 20.81 0.69 4.29
N TYR A 7 21.11 1.82 3.64
CA TYR A 7 20.17 2.95 3.50
C TYR A 7 18.77 2.56 3.01
N SER A 8 18.69 1.59 2.09
CA SER A 8 17.41 1.08 1.58
C SER A 8 16.63 0.31 2.64
N VAL A 9 17.30 -0.55 3.42
CA VAL A 9 16.65 -1.35 4.47
C VAL A 9 16.18 -0.46 5.62
N ILE A 10 16.96 0.56 5.97
CA ILE A 10 16.55 1.56 6.96
C ILE A 10 15.27 2.27 6.50
N LEU A 11 15.18 2.60 5.21
CA LEU A 11 13.99 3.26 4.66
C LEU A 11 12.76 2.34 4.68
N THR A 12 12.94 1.05 4.38
CA THR A 12 11.90 0.02 4.57
C THR A 12 11.45 -0.06 6.04
N TYR A 13 12.38 0.00 7.00
CA TYR A 13 12.02 0.03 8.44
C TYR A 13 11.27 1.31 8.84
N VAL A 14 11.61 2.47 8.26
CA VAL A 14 10.86 3.71 8.46
C VAL A 14 9.44 3.58 7.89
N SER A 15 9.29 2.96 6.72
CA SER A 15 7.99 2.65 6.10
C SER A 15 7.13 1.78 7.03
N LEU A 16 7.70 0.70 7.57
CA LEU A 16 7.04 -0.18 8.52
C LEU A 16 6.63 0.55 9.80
N ALA A 17 7.54 1.33 10.38
CA ALA A 17 7.26 2.11 11.59
C ALA A 17 6.10 3.11 11.37
N SER A 18 6.09 3.80 10.22
CA SER A 18 4.97 4.67 9.83
C SER A 18 3.65 3.91 9.76
N SER A 19 3.64 2.75 9.11
CA SER A 19 2.44 1.93 8.97
C SER A 19 1.94 1.41 10.33
N VAL A 20 2.82 0.96 11.22
CA VAL A 20 2.44 0.55 12.58
C VAL A 20 1.85 1.71 13.38
N ILE A 21 2.47 2.90 13.34
CA ILE A 21 1.91 4.11 13.96
C ILE A 21 0.53 4.39 13.34
N GLY A 22 0.41 4.34 12.02
CA GLY A 22 -0.85 4.53 11.31
C GLY A 22 -1.93 3.54 11.74
N MET A 23 -1.58 2.26 11.95
CA MET A 23 -2.50 1.24 12.46
C MET A 23 -3.03 1.61 13.84
N THR A 24 -2.16 2.04 14.75
CA THR A 24 -2.59 2.48 16.10
C THR A 24 -3.54 3.68 16.03
N GLN A 25 -3.28 4.64 15.13
CA GLN A 25 -4.16 5.79 14.92
C GLN A 25 -5.51 5.37 14.32
N ALA A 26 -5.55 4.38 13.41
CA ALA A 26 -6.80 3.87 12.86
C ALA A 26 -7.68 3.26 13.96
N ILE A 27 -7.10 2.47 14.87
CA ILE A 27 -7.81 1.88 16.02
C ILE A 27 -8.38 2.98 16.94
N GLN A 28 -7.66 4.09 17.11
CA GLN A 28 -8.14 5.26 17.85
C GLN A 28 -9.15 6.12 17.06
N ALA A 29 -9.69 5.62 15.96
CA ALA A 29 -10.60 6.32 15.05
C ALA A 29 -10.02 7.62 14.45
N ARG A 30 -8.69 7.78 14.47
CA ARG A 30 -7.96 8.89 13.82
C ARG A 30 -7.57 8.50 12.41
N TYR A 31 -8.58 8.14 11.61
CA TYR A 31 -8.41 7.64 10.23
C TYR A 31 -7.62 8.61 9.34
N LYS A 32 -7.67 9.92 9.62
CA LYS A 32 -6.92 10.89 8.84
C LYS A 32 -5.41 10.69 8.92
N ILE A 33 -4.92 10.49 10.14
CA ILE A 33 -3.50 10.28 10.39
C ILE A 33 -3.11 8.89 9.88
N ALA A 34 -3.97 7.88 10.05
CA ALA A 34 -3.73 6.54 9.51
C ALA A 34 -3.52 6.55 7.99
N ILE A 35 -4.38 7.23 7.24
CA ILE A 35 -4.28 7.32 5.77
C ILE A 35 -3.06 8.14 5.35
N PHE A 36 -2.72 9.19 6.09
CA PHE A 36 -1.47 9.92 5.88
C PHE A 36 -0.25 9.01 6.08
N CYS A 37 -0.22 8.21 7.16
CA CYS A 37 0.85 7.24 7.42
C CYS A 37 0.98 6.19 6.31
N LEU A 38 -0.15 5.71 5.76
CA LEU A 38 -0.17 4.78 4.64
C LEU A 38 0.44 5.42 3.38
N ALA A 39 0.03 6.64 3.04
CA ALA A 39 0.57 7.36 1.90
C ALA A 39 2.06 7.68 2.06
N PHE A 40 2.48 8.03 3.28
CA PHE A 40 3.89 8.26 3.61
C PHE A 40 4.71 6.97 3.48
N SER A 41 4.19 5.83 3.93
CA SER A 41 4.81 4.51 3.74
C SER A 41 4.98 4.19 2.24
N GLY A 42 3.97 4.45 1.41
CA GLY A 42 4.07 4.31 -0.05
C GLY A 42 5.10 5.25 -0.70
N LEU A 43 5.30 6.44 -0.13
CA LEU A 43 6.35 7.35 -0.58
C LEU A 43 7.74 6.82 -0.24
N CYS A 44 7.94 6.28 0.98
CA CYS A 44 9.18 5.64 1.40
C CYS A 44 9.57 4.47 0.50
N ASP A 45 8.63 3.58 0.19
CA ASP A 45 8.81 2.45 -0.75
C ASP A 45 9.25 2.90 -2.15
N MET A 46 8.61 3.95 -2.68
CA MET A 46 9.03 4.46 -3.98
C MET A 46 10.49 4.98 -3.97
N PHE A 47 10.97 5.47 -2.83
CA PHE A 47 12.34 5.93 -2.66
C PHE A 47 13.32 4.77 -2.39
N ASP A 48 12.99 3.78 -1.57
CA ASP A 48 13.90 2.67 -1.27
C ASP A 48 14.23 1.85 -2.53
N GLY A 49 13.25 1.57 -3.39
CA GLY A 49 13.46 0.85 -4.64
C GLY A 49 14.30 1.66 -5.64
N LYS A 50 14.26 2.99 -5.59
CA LYS A 50 15.17 3.85 -6.38
C LYS A 50 16.58 3.84 -5.82
N ILE A 51 16.74 3.89 -4.50
CA ILE A 51 18.03 3.86 -3.82
C ILE A 51 18.71 2.51 -4.02
N ALA A 52 17.96 1.40 -3.86
CA ALA A 52 18.44 0.05 -4.07
C ALA A 52 19.03 -0.15 -5.48
N ARG A 53 18.35 0.33 -6.52
CA ARG A 53 18.83 0.25 -7.92
C ARG A 53 20.07 1.08 -8.21
N ARG A 54 20.37 2.11 -7.42
CA ARG A 54 21.54 2.99 -7.62
C ARG A 54 22.79 2.50 -6.90
N MET A 55 22.66 1.55 -5.97
CA MET A 55 23.80 1.02 -5.23
C MET A 55 24.53 -0.03 -6.05
N LYS A 56 25.69 0.33 -6.60
CA LYS A 56 26.51 -0.53 -7.47
C LYS A 56 27.39 -1.56 -6.74
N ASN A 57 27.52 -1.48 -5.41
CA ASN A 57 28.47 -2.28 -4.62
C ASN A 57 27.82 -2.94 -3.39
N ARG A 58 26.72 -3.69 -3.56
CA ARG A 58 26.13 -4.48 -2.45
C ARG A 58 26.62 -5.91 -2.52
N SER A 59 26.96 -6.50 -1.37
CA SER A 59 27.11 -7.96 -1.24
C SER A 59 25.79 -8.65 -1.64
N GLU A 60 25.88 -9.81 -2.28
CA GLU A 60 24.72 -10.61 -2.67
C GLU A 60 23.84 -10.97 -1.46
N ASP A 61 24.45 -11.28 -0.31
CA ASP A 61 23.70 -11.57 0.93
C ASP A 61 22.88 -10.37 1.41
N ALA A 62 23.46 -9.17 1.32
CA ALA A 62 22.80 -7.93 1.72
C ALA A 62 21.67 -7.53 0.76
N LYS A 63 21.78 -7.93 -0.51
CA LYS A 63 20.74 -7.74 -1.52
C LYS A 63 19.58 -8.70 -1.30
N SER A 64 19.86 -9.99 -1.14
CA SER A 64 18.86 -11.03 -0.86
C SER A 64 18.09 -10.76 0.43
N PHE A 65 18.81 -10.36 1.49
CA PHE A 65 18.17 -9.95 2.76
C PHE A 65 17.26 -8.73 2.57
N GLY A 66 17.72 -7.73 1.82
CA GLY A 66 16.94 -6.53 1.53
C GLY A 66 15.62 -6.85 0.82
N ILE A 67 15.65 -7.71 -0.20
CA ILE A 67 14.45 -8.13 -0.96
C ILE A 67 13.43 -8.83 -0.04
N GLN A 68 13.90 -9.71 0.85
CA GLN A 68 13.01 -10.42 1.77
C GLN A 68 12.37 -9.48 2.81
N ILE A 69 13.17 -8.58 3.40
CA ILE A 69 12.66 -7.60 4.37
C ILE A 69 11.66 -6.64 3.71
N ASP A 70 11.94 -6.19 2.50
CA ASP A 70 11.05 -5.33 1.70
C ASP A 70 9.69 -5.97 1.52
N SER A 71 9.66 -7.22 1.05
CA SER A 71 8.42 -7.97 0.82
C SER A 71 7.61 -8.22 2.10
N LEU A 72 8.28 -8.51 3.22
CA LEU A 72 7.61 -8.70 4.50
C LEU A 72 7.01 -7.38 5.00
N CYS A 73 7.75 -6.27 4.89
CA CYS A 73 7.27 -4.95 5.27
C CYS A 73 6.12 -4.50 4.36
N ASP A 74 6.20 -4.76 3.07
CA ASP A 74 5.15 -4.47 2.09
C ASP A 74 3.84 -5.18 2.40
N MET A 75 3.91 -6.45 2.81
CA MET A 75 2.71 -7.18 3.20
C MET A 75 2.03 -6.53 4.42
N VAL A 76 2.81 -6.02 5.37
CA VAL A 76 2.25 -5.32 6.54
C VAL A 76 1.72 -3.94 6.15
N CYS A 77 2.49 -3.16 5.39
CA CYS A 77 2.20 -1.77 5.04
C CYS A 77 1.08 -1.63 4.02
N PHE A 78 1.03 -2.50 3.01
CA PHE A 78 0.12 -2.39 1.87
C PHE A 78 -0.85 -3.57 1.76
N GLY A 79 -0.60 -4.69 2.43
CA GLY A 79 -1.58 -5.76 2.60
C GLY A 79 -2.45 -5.56 3.84
N ALA A 80 -1.87 -5.78 5.02
CA ALA A 80 -2.62 -5.81 6.27
C ALA A 80 -3.18 -4.43 6.68
N PHE A 81 -2.37 -3.37 6.59
CA PHE A 81 -2.77 -2.04 7.04
C PHE A 81 -4.01 -1.47 6.33
N PRO A 82 -4.06 -1.38 4.98
CA PRO A 82 -5.25 -0.86 4.30
C PRO A 82 -6.48 -1.76 4.49
N ALA A 83 -6.30 -3.09 4.58
CA ALA A 83 -7.39 -4.01 4.90
C ALA A 83 -8.00 -3.70 6.28
N MET A 84 -7.15 -3.45 7.27
CA MET A 84 -7.56 -3.06 8.62
C MET A 84 -8.29 -1.70 8.63
N ILE A 85 -7.79 -0.70 7.89
CA ILE A 85 -8.49 0.60 7.75
C ILE A 85 -9.89 0.38 7.17
N CYS A 86 -10.02 -0.41 6.10
CA CYS A 86 -11.31 -0.68 5.46
C CYS A 86 -12.29 -1.39 6.40
N TYR A 87 -11.81 -2.36 7.20
CA TYR A 87 -12.61 -3.02 8.23
C TYR A 87 -13.17 -2.03 9.25
N LEU A 88 -12.31 -1.15 9.78
CA LEU A 88 -12.69 -0.14 10.77
C LEU A 88 -13.63 0.93 10.19
N LEU A 89 -13.57 1.19 8.89
CA LEU A 89 -14.44 2.13 8.19
C LEU A 89 -15.82 1.55 7.79
N GLY A 90 -16.04 0.24 7.96
CA GLY A 90 -17.36 -0.38 7.76
C GLY A 90 -17.42 -1.60 6.85
N VAL A 91 -16.28 -2.10 6.34
CA VAL A 91 -16.22 -3.39 5.62
C VAL A 91 -16.30 -4.53 6.63
N GLN A 92 -17.49 -4.76 7.18
CA GLN A 92 -17.78 -5.69 8.28
C GLN A 92 -18.79 -6.78 7.89
N GLY A 93 -18.94 -7.78 8.76
CA GLY A 93 -19.83 -8.92 8.53
C GLY A 93 -19.20 -10.00 7.65
N PRO A 94 -19.91 -11.10 7.37
CA PRO A 94 -19.35 -12.28 6.69
C PRO A 94 -18.79 -11.95 5.30
N LEU A 95 -19.50 -11.13 4.52
CA LEU A 95 -19.05 -10.68 3.20
C LEU A 95 -17.82 -9.77 3.30
N GLY A 96 -17.80 -8.84 4.26
CA GLY A 96 -16.65 -7.94 4.46
C GLY A 96 -15.39 -8.71 4.83
N ILE A 97 -15.51 -9.68 5.75
CA ILE A 97 -14.42 -10.56 6.14
C ILE A 97 -13.93 -11.39 4.94
N ALA A 98 -14.83 -11.94 4.12
CA ALA A 98 -14.45 -12.69 2.92
C ALA A 98 -13.65 -11.83 1.93
N VAL A 99 -14.08 -10.57 1.70
CA VAL A 99 -13.38 -9.63 0.82
C VAL A 99 -12.00 -9.25 1.38
N ILE A 100 -11.90 -9.01 2.69
CA ILE A 100 -10.62 -8.72 3.35
C ILE A 100 -9.66 -9.90 3.24
N VAL A 101 -10.14 -11.13 3.48
CA VAL A 101 -9.33 -12.34 3.35
C VAL A 101 -8.85 -12.52 1.91
N LEU A 102 -9.73 -12.34 0.93
CA LEU A 102 -9.37 -12.40 -0.49
C LEU A 102 -8.27 -11.39 -0.82
N TYR A 103 -8.43 -10.13 -0.38
CA TYR A 103 -7.44 -9.07 -0.60
C TYR A 103 -6.07 -9.41 0.02
N CYS A 104 -6.05 -9.89 1.27
CA CYS A 104 -4.83 -10.28 1.96
C CYS A 104 -4.14 -11.48 1.27
N LEU A 105 -4.89 -12.50 0.87
CA LEU A 105 -4.35 -13.64 0.13
C LEU A 105 -3.78 -13.20 -1.23
N ALA A 106 -4.51 -12.37 -1.96
CA ALA A 106 -4.05 -11.79 -3.22
C ALA A 106 -2.75 -11.00 -3.06
N SER A 107 -2.63 -10.24 -1.96
CA SER A 107 -1.43 -9.47 -1.62
C SER A 107 -0.21 -10.37 -1.40
N VAL A 108 -0.35 -11.46 -0.63
CA VAL A 108 0.73 -12.43 -0.40
C VAL A 108 1.12 -13.14 -1.70
N ILE A 109 0.13 -13.62 -2.48
CA ILE A 109 0.37 -14.28 -3.78
C ILE A 109 1.15 -13.35 -4.71
N ARG A 110 0.76 -12.06 -4.75
CA ARG A 110 1.41 -11.06 -5.59
C ARG A 110 2.87 -10.84 -5.23
N LEU A 111 3.19 -10.69 -3.94
CA LEU A 111 4.55 -10.51 -3.45
C LEU A 111 5.41 -11.76 -3.72
N ALA A 112 4.89 -12.95 -3.40
CA ALA A 112 5.58 -14.20 -3.68
C ALA A 112 5.87 -14.38 -5.17
N PHE A 113 4.89 -14.11 -6.04
CA PHE A 113 5.06 -14.18 -7.49
C PHE A 113 6.11 -13.17 -7.98
N PHE A 114 6.07 -11.92 -7.48
CA PHE A 114 7.03 -10.90 -7.87
C PHE A 114 8.47 -11.31 -7.51
N ASN A 115 8.70 -11.77 -6.28
CA ASN A 115 10.01 -12.20 -5.80
C ASN A 115 10.58 -13.36 -6.63
N VAL A 116 9.76 -14.40 -6.88
CA VAL A 116 10.20 -15.57 -7.67
C VAL A 116 10.48 -15.20 -9.13
N MET A 117 9.70 -14.29 -9.72
CA MET A 117 9.94 -13.84 -11.10
C MET A 117 11.18 -12.95 -11.21
N GLU A 118 11.45 -12.12 -10.20
CA GLU A 118 12.66 -11.30 -10.14
C GLU A 118 13.92 -12.16 -9.99
N GLU A 119 13.90 -13.16 -9.11
CA GLU A 119 14.99 -14.11 -8.90
C GLU A 119 15.32 -14.89 -10.19
N LYS A 120 14.29 -15.30 -10.94
CA LYS A 120 14.47 -16.01 -12.23
C LYS A 120 14.95 -15.12 -13.37
N GLY A 121 15.14 -13.82 -13.15
CA GLY A 121 15.46 -12.87 -14.22
C GLY A 121 14.34 -12.71 -15.29
N ALA A 122 13.19 -13.35 -15.08
CA ALA A 122 12.07 -13.41 -16.03
C ALA A 122 11.32 -12.08 -16.17
N LEU A 123 11.66 -11.09 -15.35
CA LEU A 123 11.21 -9.70 -15.50
C LEU A 123 12.01 -8.91 -16.55
N VAL A 124 13.06 -9.51 -17.13
CA VAL A 124 13.88 -8.93 -18.21
C VAL A 124 13.73 -9.80 -19.45
N SER A 125 12.84 -9.43 -20.38
CA SER A 125 12.77 -10.06 -21.70
C SER A 125 13.78 -9.43 -22.68
N GLU A 126 14.22 -10.22 -23.67
CA GLU A 126 15.32 -9.97 -24.61
C GLU A 126 15.21 -8.69 -25.48
N ASP A 127 14.07 -8.00 -25.50
CA ASP A 127 13.82 -6.84 -26.37
C ASP A 127 14.07 -5.46 -25.74
N GLY A 128 14.68 -5.38 -24.55
CA GLY A 128 15.09 -4.10 -23.93
C GLY A 128 13.96 -3.21 -23.37
N GLU A 129 12.69 -3.55 -23.59
CA GLU A 129 11.55 -2.87 -22.97
C GLU A 129 11.15 -3.53 -21.63
N LYS A 130 11.32 -2.80 -20.52
CA LYS A 130 10.99 -3.24 -19.15
C LYS A 130 9.47 -3.28 -18.94
N PHE A 131 8.81 -4.37 -19.34
CA PHE A 131 7.42 -4.62 -19.00
C PHE A 131 7.28 -5.21 -17.58
N TYR A 132 6.60 -4.49 -16.69
CA TYR A 132 6.23 -5.02 -15.38
C TYR A 132 4.94 -5.85 -15.55
N ARG A 133 4.94 -7.08 -15.03
CA ARG A 133 3.72 -7.90 -14.91
C ARG A 133 2.98 -7.53 -13.63
N GLY A 134 1.73 -7.08 -13.76
CA GLY A 134 0.80 -6.86 -12.65
C GLY A 134 0.91 -5.51 -11.93
N LEU A 135 -0.12 -5.19 -11.14
CA LEU A 135 -0.20 -3.97 -10.33
C LEU A 135 0.74 -4.08 -9.11
N PRO A 136 1.59 -3.08 -8.80
CA PRO A 136 2.40 -3.06 -7.57
C PRO A 136 1.51 -3.06 -6.33
N ILE A 137 1.91 -3.76 -5.26
CA ILE A 137 1.14 -3.77 -4.00
C ILE A 137 0.98 -2.36 -3.42
N THR A 138 1.98 -1.50 -3.62
CA THR A 138 2.04 -0.11 -3.19
C THR A 138 0.98 0.79 -3.83
N SER A 139 0.28 0.30 -4.86
CA SER A 139 -0.86 1.00 -5.46
C SER A 139 -1.98 1.26 -4.46
N MET A 140 -2.11 0.44 -3.41
CA MET A 140 -3.11 0.68 -2.36
C MET A 140 -2.83 1.96 -1.55
N ALA A 141 -1.56 2.36 -1.42
CA ALA A 141 -1.17 3.62 -0.78
C ALA A 141 -1.59 4.86 -1.56
N ILE A 142 -1.99 4.70 -2.82
CA ILE A 142 -2.57 5.75 -3.66
C ILE A 142 -4.09 5.61 -3.72
N ALA A 143 -4.59 4.41 -3.96
CA ALA A 143 -6.01 4.17 -4.18
C ALA A 143 -6.86 4.46 -2.93
N LEU A 144 -6.39 4.04 -1.74
CA LEU A 144 -7.15 4.22 -0.51
C LEU A 144 -7.30 5.69 -0.09
N PRO A 145 -6.25 6.54 -0.09
CA PRO A 145 -6.42 7.98 0.16
C PRO A 145 -7.40 8.65 -0.79
N LEU A 146 -7.39 8.30 -2.09
CA LEU A 146 -8.30 8.87 -3.08
C LEU A 146 -9.75 8.46 -2.83
N ILE A 147 -10.01 7.18 -2.60
CA ILE A 147 -11.36 6.70 -2.26
C ILE A 147 -11.84 7.31 -0.95
N PHE A 148 -10.95 7.53 0.03
CA PHE A 148 -11.29 8.18 1.28
C PHE A 148 -11.80 9.63 1.10
N MET A 149 -11.39 10.34 0.04
CA MET A 149 -11.96 11.66 -0.26
C MET A 149 -13.43 11.60 -0.67
N LEU A 150 -13.91 10.48 -1.22
CA LEU A 150 -15.30 10.37 -1.66
C LEU A 150 -16.29 10.52 -0.52
N GLN A 151 -15.88 10.23 0.72
CA GLN A 151 -16.74 10.38 1.91
C GLN A 151 -17.34 11.80 2.06
N PHE A 152 -16.72 12.82 1.46
CA PHE A 152 -17.22 14.21 1.51
C PHE A 152 -18.40 14.45 0.57
N PHE A 153 -18.54 13.63 -0.47
CA PHE A 153 -19.48 13.87 -1.56
C PHE A 153 -20.62 12.84 -1.59
N ILE A 154 -20.45 11.67 -0.95
CA ILE A 154 -21.38 10.56 -1.06
C ILE A 154 -21.90 10.10 0.32
N PRO A 155 -23.11 9.53 0.40
CA PRO A 155 -23.64 9.00 1.65
C PRO A 155 -22.84 7.81 2.16
N LEU A 156 -22.85 7.58 3.49
CA LEU A 156 -22.04 6.55 4.16
C LEU A 156 -22.20 5.15 3.54
N LYS A 157 -23.43 4.75 3.16
CA LYS A 157 -23.67 3.44 2.52
C LYS A 157 -22.94 3.31 1.18
N ALA A 158 -22.95 4.37 0.36
CA ALA A 158 -22.24 4.39 -0.92
C ALA A 158 -20.73 4.40 -0.70
N PHE A 159 -20.24 5.11 0.32
CA PHE A 159 -18.83 5.11 0.69
C PHE A 159 -18.33 3.72 1.11
N VAL A 160 -19.07 3.03 1.98
CA VAL A 160 -18.73 1.65 2.37
C VAL A 160 -18.76 0.73 1.15
N ALA A 161 -19.75 0.85 0.26
CA ALA A 161 -19.78 0.08 -0.98
C ALA A 161 -18.54 0.34 -1.86
N CYS A 162 -18.04 1.57 -1.93
CA CYS A 162 -16.79 1.89 -2.63
C CYS A 162 -15.58 1.19 -2.01
N LEU A 163 -15.51 1.03 -0.68
CA LEU A 163 -14.43 0.29 -0.01
C LEU A 163 -14.47 -1.21 -0.33
N TYR A 164 -15.67 -1.81 -0.36
CA TYR A 164 -15.85 -3.19 -0.81
C TYR A 164 -15.35 -3.39 -2.25
N ILE A 165 -15.79 -2.52 -3.16
CA ILE A 165 -15.39 -2.56 -4.57
C ILE A 165 -13.87 -2.36 -4.69
N LEU A 166 -13.30 -1.41 -3.94
CA LEU A 166 -11.86 -1.16 -3.95
C LEU A 166 -11.06 -2.42 -3.60
N LEU A 167 -11.37 -3.06 -2.47
CA LEU A 167 -10.65 -4.27 -2.03
C LEU A 167 -10.81 -5.43 -3.03
N LEU A 168 -12.01 -5.64 -3.56
CA LEU A 168 -12.26 -6.68 -4.57
C LEU A 168 -11.49 -6.41 -5.87
N VAL A 169 -11.61 -5.19 -6.42
CA VAL A 169 -10.96 -4.81 -7.67
C VAL A 169 -9.45 -4.89 -7.51
N VAL A 170 -8.87 -4.30 -6.47
CA VAL A 170 -7.41 -4.34 -6.24
C VAL A 170 -6.93 -5.77 -5.99
N GLY A 171 -7.65 -6.56 -5.19
CA GLY A 171 -7.31 -7.97 -4.93
C GLY A 171 -7.33 -8.81 -6.22
N ILE A 172 -8.33 -8.64 -7.07
CA ILE A 172 -8.37 -9.31 -8.39
C ILE A 172 -7.22 -8.83 -9.27
N LEU A 173 -6.93 -7.52 -9.31
CA LEU A 173 -5.84 -6.94 -10.11
C LEU A 173 -4.45 -7.43 -9.67
N PHE A 174 -4.26 -7.79 -8.39
CA PHE A 174 -3.02 -8.38 -7.90
C PHE A 174 -2.76 -9.78 -8.45
N ILE A 175 -3.80 -10.59 -8.64
CA ILE A 175 -3.66 -11.96 -9.17
C ILE A 175 -3.75 -11.96 -10.71
N THR A 176 -4.38 -10.95 -11.30
CA THR A 176 -4.58 -10.92 -12.76
C THR A 176 -3.32 -10.52 -13.52
N ASN A 177 -3.01 -11.30 -14.54
CA ASN A 177 -1.78 -11.17 -15.31
C ASN A 177 -1.91 -10.12 -16.43
N PHE A 178 -2.02 -8.84 -16.06
CA PHE A 178 -2.02 -7.74 -17.03
C PHE A 178 -0.61 -7.18 -17.26
N LYS A 179 -0.30 -6.86 -18.52
CA LYS A 179 0.92 -6.13 -18.89
C LYS A 179 0.69 -4.64 -18.59
N LEU A 180 1.26 -4.14 -17.49
CA LEU A 180 1.23 -2.72 -17.18
C LEU A 180 2.50 -2.06 -17.71
N LYS A 181 2.32 -1.09 -18.60
CA LYS A 181 3.43 -0.23 -19.05
C LYS A 181 3.89 0.61 -17.86
N LYS A 182 5.19 0.56 -17.56
CA LYS A 182 5.76 1.31 -16.43
C LYS A 182 5.41 2.80 -16.59
N PRO A 183 4.76 3.43 -15.59
CA PRO A 183 4.49 4.86 -15.66
C PRO A 183 5.82 5.63 -15.74
N LYS A 184 5.87 6.61 -16.64
CA LYS A 184 7.03 7.51 -16.75
C LYS A 184 7.21 8.26 -15.43
N ASN A 185 8.43 8.68 -15.12
CA ASN A 185 8.72 9.47 -13.90
C ASN A 185 7.82 10.71 -13.75
N SER A 186 7.42 11.33 -14.87
CA SER A 186 6.46 12.44 -14.88
C SER A 186 5.05 12.04 -14.42
N GLN A 187 4.57 10.84 -14.76
CA GLN A 187 3.26 10.34 -14.34
C GLN A 187 3.26 9.96 -12.86
N LEU A 188 4.35 9.36 -12.38
CA LEU A 188 4.56 9.10 -10.95
C LEU A 188 4.58 10.41 -10.15
N ALA A 189 5.26 11.45 -10.65
CA ALA A 189 5.28 12.76 -10.00
C ALA A 189 3.88 13.37 -9.92
N VAL A 190 3.10 13.32 -11.00
CA VAL A 190 1.70 13.78 -10.99
C VAL A 190 0.88 13.01 -9.96
N LEU A 191 1.04 11.69 -9.89
CA LEU A 191 0.29 10.86 -8.93
C LEU A 191 0.62 11.22 -7.48
N VAL A 192 1.90 11.43 -7.18
CA VAL A 192 2.36 11.89 -5.86
C VAL A 192 1.80 13.27 -5.52
N ILE A 193 1.79 14.20 -6.48
CA ILE A 193 1.22 15.54 -6.30
C ILE A 193 -0.29 15.44 -6.03
N VAL A 194 -1.00 14.60 -6.77
CA VAL A 194 -2.45 14.39 -6.59
C VAL A 194 -2.74 13.82 -5.19
N VAL A 195 -1.99 12.79 -4.76
CA VAL A 195 -2.15 12.24 -3.40
C VAL A 195 -1.75 13.26 -2.33
N ALA A 196 -0.68 14.03 -2.52
CA ALA A 196 -0.28 15.08 -1.59
C ALA A 196 -1.35 16.18 -1.48
N ALA A 197 -1.93 16.61 -2.61
CA ALA A 197 -3.03 17.56 -2.64
C ALA A 197 -4.28 16.99 -1.93
N ALA A 198 -4.62 15.73 -2.19
CA ALA A 198 -5.72 15.03 -1.50
C ALA A 198 -5.53 15.02 0.03
N LEU A 199 -4.32 14.70 0.49
CA LEU A 199 -3.97 14.70 1.92
C LEU A 199 -4.00 16.11 2.52
N LEU A 200 -3.51 17.12 1.81
CA LEU A 200 -3.56 18.52 2.26
C LEU A 200 -5.00 19.01 2.37
N ILE A 201 -5.83 18.78 1.36
CA ILE A 201 -7.27 19.11 1.40
C ILE A 201 -7.91 18.41 2.60
N MET A 202 -7.60 17.13 2.81
CA MET A 202 -8.12 16.37 3.93
C MET A 202 -7.64 16.89 5.31
N LEU A 203 -6.42 17.40 5.43
CA LEU A 203 -5.93 18.00 6.68
C LEU A 203 -6.56 19.39 6.93
N PHE A 204 -6.70 20.22 5.89
CA PHE A 204 -7.18 21.61 6.01
C PHE A 204 -8.71 21.75 6.01
N PHE A 205 -9.43 21.04 5.14
CA PHE A 205 -10.89 21.18 5.00
C PHE A 205 -11.68 20.35 6.01
N THR A 206 -11.09 19.32 6.62
CA THR A 206 -11.87 18.41 7.44
C THR A 206 -12.04 18.92 8.86
N ARG A 207 -12.99 19.84 9.07
CA ARG A 207 -13.58 20.17 10.38
C ARG A 207 -14.63 19.15 10.84
N TYR A 208 -14.39 17.86 10.65
CA TYR A 208 -15.15 16.85 11.40
C TYR A 208 -14.51 16.68 12.79
N PRO A 209 -15.23 16.99 13.89
CA PRO A 209 -14.78 16.65 15.22
C PRO A 209 -14.62 15.13 15.29
N ILE A 210 -13.65 14.69 16.08
CA ILE A 210 -13.39 13.29 16.42
C ILE A 210 -14.61 12.78 17.20
N ARG A 211 -15.75 12.53 16.54
CA ARG A 211 -16.96 12.04 17.21
C ARG A 211 -16.89 10.53 17.22
N PHE A 212 -16.19 10.03 18.23
CA PHE A 212 -16.29 8.67 18.73
C PHE A 212 -17.76 8.29 18.85
N ARG A 213 -18.18 7.26 18.12
CA ARG A 213 -19.37 6.50 18.49
C ARG A 213 -19.13 5.02 18.22
N TRP A 214 -18.49 4.39 19.20
CA TRP A 214 -18.60 2.96 19.38
C TRP A 214 -20.06 2.65 19.70
N ARG A 215 -20.68 1.84 18.84
CA ARG A 215 -21.84 1.02 19.21
C ARG A 215 -21.53 -0.38 18.74
N PHE A 216 -20.72 -1.08 19.53
CA PHE A 216 -20.91 -2.52 19.66
C PHE A 216 -22.21 -2.66 20.44
N HIS A 217 -23.29 -2.96 19.73
CA HIS A 217 -24.42 -3.62 20.35
C HIS A 217 -24.05 -5.10 20.37
N LEU A 218 -23.51 -5.53 21.51
CA LEU A 218 -23.65 -6.90 22.00
C LEU A 218 -25.07 -7.05 22.56
#